data_AF-A0A6L6XGQ8-F1
#
_entry.id   AF-A0A6L6XGQ8-F1
#
_cell.length_a   1.000
_cell.length_b   1.000
_cell.length_c   1.000
_cell.angle_alpha   90.00
_cell.angle_beta   90.00
_cell.angle_gamma   90.00
#
_symmetry.space_group_name_H-M   'P 1'
#
loop_
_entity.id
_entity.type
_entity.pdbx_description
1 polymer ?
#
loop_
_entity_poly.entity_id
_entity_poly.type
_entity_poly.pdbx_seq_one_letter_code
_entity_poly.pdbx_strand_id
1 'polypeptide(L)'
;MSEFIMKRKDNYWWEVTLVKLGKPFIIFLTHTSVTPNMITLINLIIMLPLICLMAWEKSFFALALMVQIYMFLDIVDGNLARNKHMQSELGKKLDVISDTLFYTVGYFFIGLGVEAPIGVVLMAILVQHFYGMIATYYIVPKIRKLEVFKHTRLKKFFIDRDILFGMDASLETLITSVLLLTSIRKYIYIVCPVLWMLDLIYRLYELNWVNRYNVKG
;
A
#
# COMPACT_ATOMS: atom_id res chain seq x y z
N MET A 1 -16.42 21.27 -14.44
CA MET A 1 -15.93 19.98 -13.92
C MET A 1 -14.89 20.32 -12.86
N SER A 2 -15.13 20.01 -11.58
CA SER A 2 -14.14 20.26 -10.54
C SER A 2 -12.86 19.48 -10.85
N GLU A 3 -11.70 20.09 -10.57
CA GLU A 3 -10.41 19.45 -10.78
C GLU A 3 -10.29 18.23 -9.87
N PHE A 4 -9.87 17.09 -10.42
CA PHE A 4 -9.72 15.85 -9.65
C PHE A 4 -8.62 15.99 -8.61
N ILE A 5 -8.96 15.80 -7.34
CA ILE A 5 -8.02 15.96 -6.23
C ILE A 5 -7.42 14.59 -5.88
N MET A 6 -6.12 14.43 -6.13
CA MET A 6 -5.36 13.21 -5.76
C MET A 6 -5.09 13.11 -4.25
N LYS A 7 -5.07 11.88 -3.73
CA LYS A 7 -4.79 11.58 -2.31
C LYS A 7 -3.46 12.09 -1.79
N ARG A 8 -2.43 11.98 -2.61
CA ARG A 8 -1.05 12.32 -2.29
C ARG A 8 -0.43 12.91 -3.55
N LYS A 9 0.38 13.95 -3.36
CA LYS A 9 1.08 14.63 -4.46
C LYS A 9 2.28 13.81 -4.95
N ASP A 10 2.97 13.16 -4.02
CA ASP A 10 4.04 12.21 -4.29
C ASP A 10 3.53 10.80 -4.01
N ASN A 11 3.26 10.03 -5.06
CA ASN A 11 2.78 8.65 -4.96
C ASN A 11 3.79 7.69 -5.60
N TYR A 12 3.82 6.47 -5.10
CA TYR A 12 4.59 5.39 -5.69
C TYR A 12 4.04 5.06 -7.08
N TRP A 13 4.93 4.61 -7.96
CA TRP A 13 4.60 4.43 -9.38
C TRP A 13 3.35 3.58 -9.62
N TRP A 14 3.19 2.47 -8.88
CA TRP A 14 2.03 1.61 -9.06
C TRP A 14 0.74 2.24 -8.55
N GLU A 15 0.75 2.87 -7.37
CA GLU A 15 -0.38 3.64 -6.86
C GLU A 15 -0.82 4.74 -7.85
N VAL A 16 0.12 5.51 -8.41
CA VAL A 16 -0.20 6.53 -9.45
C VAL A 16 -0.88 5.89 -10.64
N THR A 17 -0.38 4.74 -11.08
CA THR A 17 -0.93 4.01 -12.23
C THR A 17 -2.37 3.57 -11.95
N LEU A 18 -2.62 2.97 -10.78
CA LEU A 18 -3.96 2.56 -10.35
C LEU A 18 -4.92 3.76 -10.20
N VAL A 19 -4.45 4.89 -9.65
CA VAL A 19 -5.25 6.12 -9.57
C VAL A 19 -5.62 6.62 -10.97
N LYS A 20 -4.66 6.66 -11.91
CA LYS A 20 -4.91 7.12 -13.29
C LYS A 20 -5.90 6.21 -14.00
N LEU A 21 -5.75 4.89 -13.85
CA LEU A 21 -6.68 3.91 -14.40
C LEU A 21 -8.07 4.00 -13.77
N GLY A 22 -8.14 4.22 -12.44
CA GLY A 22 -9.37 4.33 -11.68
C GLY A 22 -10.07 5.68 -11.76
N LYS A 23 -9.41 6.73 -12.26
CA LYS A 23 -9.94 8.10 -12.28
C LYS A 23 -11.33 8.21 -12.92
N PRO A 24 -11.62 7.63 -14.10
CA PRO A 24 -12.96 7.69 -14.68
C PRO A 24 -14.02 7.06 -13.76
N PHE A 25 -13.67 5.93 -13.14
CA PHE A 25 -14.55 5.23 -12.20
C PHE A 25 -14.79 6.04 -10.92
N ILE A 26 -13.74 6.65 -10.35
CA ILE A 26 -13.87 7.52 -9.17
C ILE A 26 -14.77 8.72 -9.49
N ILE A 27 -14.56 9.39 -10.63
CA ILE A 27 -15.40 10.51 -11.07
C ILE A 27 -16.84 10.05 -11.24
N PHE A 28 -17.09 8.92 -11.88
CA PHE A 28 -18.43 8.36 -11.97
C PHE A 28 -19.07 8.17 -10.58
N LEU A 29 -18.33 7.57 -9.64
CA LEU A 29 -18.81 7.39 -8.26
C LEU A 29 -19.08 8.71 -7.53
N THR A 30 -18.40 9.82 -7.87
CA THR A 30 -18.69 11.14 -7.29
C THR A 30 -20.13 11.60 -7.52
N HIS A 31 -20.77 11.12 -8.60
CA HIS A 31 -22.15 11.44 -8.95
C HIS A 31 -23.18 10.44 -8.42
N THR A 32 -22.76 9.44 -7.65
CA THR A 32 -23.64 8.40 -7.06
C THR A 32 -23.82 8.59 -5.56
N SER A 33 -24.68 7.79 -4.92
CA SER A 33 -24.84 7.74 -3.46
C SER A 33 -23.76 6.90 -2.74
N VAL A 34 -22.87 6.23 -3.48
CA VAL A 34 -21.82 5.37 -2.90
C VAL A 34 -20.88 6.19 -2.02
N THR A 35 -20.68 5.77 -0.78
CA THR A 35 -19.78 6.45 0.17
C THR A 35 -18.41 5.78 0.24
N PRO A 36 -17.35 6.51 0.62
CA PRO A 36 -16.03 5.91 0.83
C PRO A 36 -16.06 4.72 1.82
N ASN A 37 -16.76 4.89 2.94
CA ASN A 37 -16.87 3.84 3.96
C ASN A 37 -17.55 2.57 3.42
N MET A 38 -18.50 2.68 2.49
CA MET A 38 -19.10 1.51 1.84
C MET A 38 -18.06 0.73 1.03
N ILE A 39 -17.15 1.42 0.35
CA ILE A 39 -16.07 0.80 -0.42
C ILE A 39 -15.07 0.11 0.51
N THR A 40 -14.67 0.77 1.61
CA THR A 40 -13.81 0.15 2.62
C THR A 40 -14.48 -1.08 3.27
N LEU A 41 -15.79 -1.03 3.54
CA LEU A 41 -16.55 -2.18 4.06
C LEU A 41 -16.64 -3.33 3.05
N ILE A 42 -16.79 -3.04 1.75
CA ILE A 42 -16.71 -4.05 0.69
C ILE A 42 -15.33 -4.71 0.70
N ASN A 43 -14.26 -3.92 0.81
CA ASN A 43 -12.90 -4.45 0.92
C ASN A 43 -12.75 -5.39 2.12
N LEU A 44 -13.25 -4.97 3.28
CA LEU A 44 -13.11 -5.73 4.51
C LEU A 44 -13.99 -6.99 4.57
N ILE A 45 -15.26 -6.88 4.18
CA ILE A 45 -16.27 -7.93 4.41
C ILE A 45 -16.40 -8.87 3.21
N ILE A 46 -16.07 -8.40 2.00
CA ILE A 46 -16.22 -9.19 0.77
C ILE A 46 -14.86 -9.59 0.21
N MET A 47 -14.00 -8.61 -0.08
CA MET A 47 -12.74 -8.90 -0.77
C MET A 47 -11.77 -9.71 0.10
N LEU A 48 -11.59 -9.35 1.37
CA LEU A 48 -10.69 -10.07 2.26
C LEU A 48 -11.10 -11.56 2.44
N PRO A 49 -12.37 -11.92 2.75
CA PRO A 49 -12.79 -13.32 2.79
C PRO A 49 -12.62 -14.05 1.46
N LEU A 50 -12.91 -13.40 0.32
CA LEU A 50 -12.68 -13.99 -1.01
C LEU A 50 -11.20 -14.29 -1.24
N ILE A 51 -10.30 -13.40 -0.84
CA ILE A 51 -8.85 -13.61 -0.92
C ILE A 51 -8.44 -14.83 -0.08
N CYS A 52 -8.93 -14.93 1.15
CA CYS A 52 -8.66 -16.09 2.01
C CYS A 52 -9.18 -17.39 1.38
N LEU A 53 -10.39 -17.37 0.81
CA LEU A 53 -10.98 -18.53 0.14
C LEU A 53 -10.20 -18.94 -1.11
N MET A 54 -9.86 -17.99 -1.99
CA MET A 54 -9.09 -18.28 -3.21
C MET A 54 -7.68 -18.77 -2.89
N ALA A 55 -7.09 -18.31 -1.80
CA ALA A 55 -5.82 -18.83 -1.31
C ALA A 55 -5.94 -20.26 -0.79
N TRP A 56 -7.00 -20.57 -0.04
CA TRP A 56 -7.30 -21.93 0.43
C TRP A 56 -7.52 -22.91 -0.73
N GLU A 57 -8.30 -22.51 -1.73
CA GLU A 57 -8.57 -23.31 -2.94
C GLU A 57 -7.36 -23.38 -3.89
N LYS A 58 -6.28 -22.66 -3.61
CA LYS A 58 -5.09 -22.56 -4.46
C LYS A 58 -5.43 -22.09 -5.88
N SER A 59 -6.48 -21.27 -6.02
CA SER A 59 -6.88 -20.66 -7.28
C SER A 59 -6.04 -19.40 -7.53
N PHE A 60 -4.77 -19.61 -7.89
CA PHE A 60 -3.76 -18.52 -7.90
C PHE A 60 -4.07 -17.39 -8.89
N PHE A 61 -4.72 -17.69 -10.02
CA PHE A 61 -5.16 -16.65 -10.95
C PHE A 61 -6.26 -15.77 -10.34
N ALA A 62 -7.29 -16.40 -9.77
CA ALA A 62 -8.37 -15.67 -9.11
C ALA A 62 -7.84 -14.90 -7.89
N LEU A 63 -6.95 -15.50 -7.11
CA LEU A 63 -6.29 -14.85 -5.98
C LEU A 63 -5.50 -13.61 -6.40
N ALA A 64 -4.68 -13.72 -7.45
CA ALA A 64 -3.90 -12.59 -7.97
C ALA A 64 -4.81 -11.43 -8.41
N LEU A 65 -5.94 -11.76 -9.05
CA LEU A 65 -6.96 -10.77 -9.45
C LEU A 65 -7.64 -10.13 -8.23
N MET A 66 -8.07 -10.93 -7.24
CA MET A 66 -8.72 -10.41 -6.03
C MET A 66 -7.80 -9.49 -5.22
N VAL A 67 -6.51 -9.81 -5.13
CA VAL A 67 -5.50 -8.94 -4.49
C VAL A 67 -5.38 -7.59 -5.21
N GLN A 68 -5.39 -7.57 -6.55
CA GLN A 68 -5.37 -6.30 -7.31
C GLN A 68 -6.67 -5.53 -7.16
N ILE A 69 -7.83 -6.20 -7.14
CA ILE A 69 -9.13 -5.54 -6.93
C ILE A 69 -9.18 -4.92 -5.53
N TYR A 70 -8.70 -5.62 -4.50
CA TYR A 70 -8.62 -5.08 -3.15
C TYR A 70 -7.81 -3.77 -3.11
N MET A 71 -6.59 -3.79 -3.67
CA MET A 71 -5.73 -2.59 -3.74
C MET A 71 -6.37 -1.46 -4.57
N PHE A 72 -7.07 -1.82 -5.65
CA PHE A 72 -7.78 -0.84 -6.47
C PHE A 72 -8.91 -0.16 -5.67
N LEU A 73 -9.72 -0.92 -4.94
CA LEU A 73 -10.81 -0.39 -4.13
C LEU A 73 -10.31 0.46 -2.95
N ASP A 74 -9.16 0.11 -2.36
CA ASP A 74 -8.47 0.92 -1.33
C ASP A 74 -8.05 2.30 -1.89
N ILE A 75 -7.54 2.31 -3.11
CA ILE A 75 -7.24 3.57 -3.79
C ILE A 75 -8.51 4.36 -4.09
N VAL A 76 -9.58 3.68 -4.52
CA VAL A 76 -10.86 4.32 -4.85
C VAL A 76 -11.47 4.98 -3.61
N ASP A 77 -11.52 4.31 -2.46
CA ASP A 77 -12.18 4.87 -1.26
C ASP A 77 -11.51 6.18 -0.81
N GLY A 78 -10.18 6.23 -0.79
CA GLY A 78 -9.43 7.36 -0.30
C GLY A 78 -9.49 8.53 -1.26
N ASN A 79 -9.49 8.27 -2.56
CA ASN A 79 -9.66 9.32 -3.56
C ASN A 79 -11.13 9.79 -3.62
N LEU A 80 -12.11 8.90 -3.47
CA LEU A 80 -13.52 9.25 -3.42
C LEU A 80 -13.83 10.13 -2.20
N ALA A 81 -13.27 9.83 -1.03
CA ALA A 81 -13.43 10.65 0.18
C ALA A 81 -12.97 12.10 -0.02
N ARG A 82 -11.88 12.30 -0.78
CA ARG A 82 -11.40 13.64 -1.15
C ARG A 82 -12.31 14.34 -2.13
N ASN A 83 -12.67 13.65 -3.21
CA ASN A 83 -13.44 14.26 -4.30
C ASN A 83 -14.91 14.49 -3.93
N LYS A 84 -15.44 13.80 -2.91
CA LYS A 84 -16.76 14.08 -2.30
C LYS A 84 -16.71 14.95 -1.04
N HIS A 85 -15.53 15.38 -0.58
CA HIS A 85 -15.35 16.05 0.72
C HIS A 85 -15.95 15.25 1.92
N MET A 86 -15.89 13.92 1.86
CA MET A 86 -16.42 13.01 2.89
C MET A 86 -15.31 12.40 3.76
N GLN A 87 -14.23 13.13 3.98
CA GLN A 87 -13.14 12.70 4.86
C GLN A 87 -13.66 12.67 6.30
N SER A 88 -13.42 11.57 7.03
CA SER A 88 -13.87 11.42 8.42
C SER A 88 -12.88 10.61 9.25
N GLU A 89 -12.87 10.85 10.57
CA GLU A 89 -12.01 10.10 11.49
C GLU A 89 -12.44 8.63 11.60
N LEU A 90 -13.75 8.35 11.50
CA LEU A 90 -14.27 6.99 11.45
C LEU A 90 -13.79 6.27 10.18
N GLY A 91 -13.90 6.91 9.01
CA GLY A 91 -13.43 6.35 7.75
C GLY A 91 -11.92 6.04 7.80
N LYS A 92 -11.12 6.96 8.35
CA LYS A 92 -9.68 6.76 8.54
C LYS A 92 -9.35 5.58 9.47
N LYS A 93 -10.10 5.40 10.56
CA LYS A 93 -9.90 4.24 11.45
C LYS A 93 -10.29 2.93 10.75
N LEU A 94 -11.39 2.95 9.99
CA LEU A 94 -11.85 1.79 9.23
C LEU A 94 -10.84 1.38 8.15
N ASP A 95 -10.28 2.35 7.43
CA ASP A 95 -9.18 2.19 6.45
C ASP A 95 -7.99 1.45 7.07
N VAL A 96 -7.49 1.98 8.20
CA VAL A 96 -6.38 1.35 8.95
C VAL A 96 -6.70 -0.07 9.41
N ILE A 97 -7.92 -0.33 9.88
CA ILE A 97 -8.34 -1.67 10.30
C ILE A 97 -8.38 -2.62 9.09
N SER A 98 -8.95 -2.17 7.96
CA SER A 98 -9.02 -2.94 6.72
C SER A 98 -7.62 -3.32 6.23
N ASP A 99 -6.72 -2.36 6.14
CA ASP A 99 -5.32 -2.56 5.75
C ASP A 99 -4.62 -3.53 6.69
N THR A 100 -4.73 -3.30 8.00
CA THR A 100 -4.08 -4.13 9.02
C THR A 100 -4.52 -5.59 8.90
N LEU A 101 -5.82 -5.82 8.70
CA LEU A 101 -6.38 -7.17 8.54
C LEU A 101 -5.96 -7.81 7.22
N PHE A 102 -5.89 -7.05 6.13
CA PHE A 102 -5.42 -7.60 4.85
C PHE A 102 -3.95 -8.00 4.90
N TYR A 103 -3.07 -7.12 5.36
CA TYR A 103 -1.63 -7.39 5.47
C TYR A 103 -1.26 -8.36 6.60
N THR A 104 -2.20 -8.69 7.48
CA THR A 104 -2.01 -9.73 8.51
C THR A 104 -2.70 -11.03 8.13
N VAL A 105 -4.04 -11.02 8.09
CA VAL A 105 -4.86 -12.21 7.85
C VAL A 105 -4.81 -12.61 6.39
N GLY A 106 -5.03 -11.68 5.46
CA GLY A 106 -4.99 -11.97 4.03
C GLY A 106 -3.64 -12.55 3.61
N TYR A 107 -2.54 -11.87 3.99
CA TYR A 107 -1.19 -12.38 3.74
C TYR A 107 -0.85 -13.65 4.53
N PHE A 108 -1.47 -13.93 5.67
CA PHE A 108 -1.30 -15.24 6.30
C PHE A 108 -1.91 -16.36 5.45
N PHE A 109 -3.15 -16.18 4.96
CA PHE A 109 -3.83 -17.17 4.11
C PHE A 109 -3.16 -17.35 2.74
N ILE A 110 -2.70 -16.25 2.11
CA ILE A 110 -1.88 -16.35 0.89
C ILE A 110 -0.65 -17.23 1.13
N GLY A 111 -0.03 -17.12 2.31
CA GLY A 111 1.16 -17.88 2.71
C GLY A 111 0.90 -19.37 2.82
N LEU A 112 -0.24 -19.73 3.41
CA LEU A 112 -0.73 -21.11 3.44
C LEU A 112 -1.02 -21.64 2.03
N GLY A 113 -1.69 -20.84 1.19
CA GLY A 113 -2.06 -21.22 -0.17
C GLY A 113 -0.85 -21.48 -1.08
N VAL A 114 0.21 -20.68 -0.95
CA VAL A 114 1.47 -20.89 -1.69
C VAL A 114 2.42 -21.90 -1.03
N GLU A 115 1.99 -22.54 0.06
CA GLU A 115 2.76 -23.53 0.82
C GLU A 115 4.11 -22.98 1.32
N ALA A 116 4.16 -21.70 1.67
CA ALA A 116 5.34 -21.11 2.28
C ALA A 116 5.50 -21.63 3.73
N PRO A 117 6.74 -21.84 4.21
CA PRO A 117 6.96 -22.22 5.61
C PRO A 117 6.35 -21.17 6.55
N ILE A 118 5.53 -21.60 7.51
CA ILE A 118 4.79 -20.71 8.42
C ILE A 118 5.71 -19.70 9.11
N GLY A 119 6.91 -20.12 9.55
CA GLY A 119 7.88 -19.21 10.16
C GLY A 119 8.31 -18.06 9.24
N VAL A 120 8.43 -18.32 7.93
CA VAL A 120 8.78 -17.30 6.93
C VAL A 120 7.60 -16.36 6.68
N VAL A 121 6.36 -16.90 6.65
CA VAL A 121 5.13 -16.09 6.55
C VAL A 121 4.99 -15.14 7.73
N LEU A 122 5.14 -15.65 8.96
CA LEU A 122 5.08 -14.83 10.17
C LEU A 122 6.18 -13.79 10.20
N MET A 123 7.41 -14.15 9.80
CA MET A 123 8.52 -13.20 9.73
C MET A 123 8.27 -12.08 8.72
N ALA A 124 7.70 -12.40 7.56
CA ALA A 124 7.34 -11.40 6.54
C ALA A 124 6.32 -10.38 7.08
N ILE A 125 5.25 -10.88 7.72
CA ILE A 125 4.22 -10.05 8.35
C ILE A 125 4.84 -9.17 9.46
N LEU A 126 5.74 -9.74 10.28
CA LEU A 126 6.45 -8.99 11.31
C LEU A 126 7.32 -7.87 10.73
N VAL A 127 8.06 -8.14 9.66
CA VAL A 127 8.89 -7.12 8.96
C VAL A 127 8.01 -5.97 8.47
N GLN A 128 6.84 -6.27 7.91
CA GLN A 128 5.92 -5.26 7.41
C GLN A 128 5.34 -4.40 8.54
N HIS A 129 4.87 -5.01 9.64
CA HIS A 129 4.39 -4.26 10.81
C HIS A 129 5.50 -3.45 11.46
N PHE A 130 6.71 -4.00 11.53
CA PHE A 130 7.88 -3.30 12.04
C PHE A 130 8.21 -2.06 11.19
N TYR A 131 8.20 -2.20 9.86
CA TYR A 131 8.31 -1.06 8.95
C TYR A 131 7.24 -0.01 9.25
N GLY A 132 5.96 -0.43 9.34
CA GLY A 132 4.84 0.46 9.60
C GLY A 132 4.98 1.23 10.92
N MET A 133 5.45 0.57 11.98
CA MET A 133 5.74 1.19 13.27
C MET A 133 6.87 2.22 13.16
N ILE A 134 8.00 1.87 12.54
CA ILE A 134 9.13 2.80 12.36
C ILE A 134 8.71 3.99 11.49
N ALA A 135 7.96 3.75 10.41
CA ALA A 135 7.44 4.79 9.54
C ALA A 135 6.55 5.78 10.32
N THR A 136 5.61 5.25 11.11
CA THR A 136 4.60 6.05 11.83
C THR A 136 5.17 6.80 13.03
N TYR A 137 5.98 6.14 13.85
CA TYR A 137 6.44 6.70 15.13
C TYR A 137 7.81 7.38 15.06
N TYR A 138 8.65 7.05 14.07
CA TYR A 138 9.98 7.62 13.94
C TYR A 138 10.14 8.49 12.69
N ILE A 139 9.86 7.95 11.51
CA ILE A 139 10.13 8.64 10.23
C ILE A 139 9.21 9.84 10.05
N VAL A 140 7.88 9.65 10.09
CA VAL A 140 6.91 10.72 9.84
C VAL A 140 7.07 11.89 10.83
N PRO A 141 7.18 11.70 12.16
CA PRO A 141 7.36 12.79 13.10
C PRO A 141 8.67 13.54 12.89
N LYS A 142 9.76 12.84 12.53
CA LYS A 142 11.06 13.46 12.28
C LYS A 142 11.08 14.25 10.97
N ILE A 143 10.44 13.76 9.91
CA ILE A 143 10.26 14.52 8.65
C ILE A 143 9.48 15.82 8.90
N ARG A 144 8.42 15.79 9.72
CA ARG A 144 7.62 16.99 10.05
C ARG A 144 8.41 18.09 10.76
N LYS A 145 9.50 17.74 11.45
CA LYS A 145 10.40 18.69 12.11
C LYS A 145 11.43 19.33 11.18
N LEU A 146 11.56 18.84 9.94
CA LEU A 146 12.47 19.41 8.95
C LEU A 146 11.78 20.54 8.19
N GLU A 147 12.52 21.57 7.80
CA GLU A 147 12.00 22.63 6.91
C GLU A 147 11.84 22.15 5.48
N VAL A 148 12.89 21.49 4.98
CA VAL A 148 12.94 20.96 3.62
C VAL A 148 13.54 19.56 3.69
N PHE A 149 12.78 18.57 3.19
CA PHE A 149 13.29 17.21 3.06
C PHE A 149 14.10 17.08 1.76
N LYS A 150 15.41 16.85 1.89
CA LYS A 150 16.31 16.61 0.76
C LYS A 150 16.37 15.12 0.47
N HIS A 151 16.11 14.76 -0.79
CA HIS A 151 16.32 13.42 -1.30
C HIS A 151 17.75 13.24 -1.80
N THR A 152 18.22 12.00 -1.78
CA THR A 152 19.45 11.57 -2.47
C THR A 152 19.36 11.81 -3.98
N ARG A 153 20.53 11.89 -4.66
CA ARG A 153 20.57 12.05 -6.14
C ARG A 153 19.81 10.95 -6.88
N LEU A 154 19.93 9.71 -6.42
CA LEU A 154 19.24 8.57 -7.01
C LEU A 154 17.72 8.71 -6.89
N LYS A 155 17.20 9.01 -5.70
CA LYS A 155 15.75 9.15 -5.50
C LYS A 155 15.22 10.39 -6.21
N LYS A 156 15.99 11.49 -6.21
CA LYS A 156 15.68 12.70 -6.96
C LYS A 156 15.56 12.42 -8.47
N PHE A 157 16.44 11.62 -9.05
CA PHE A 157 16.36 11.23 -10.47
C PHE A 157 15.03 10.56 -10.84
N PHE A 158 14.44 9.76 -9.96
CA PHE A 158 13.13 9.15 -10.17
C PHE A 158 11.99 10.14 -9.89
N ILE A 159 12.09 10.93 -8.83
CA ILE A 159 11.08 11.96 -8.49
C ILE A 159 10.96 13.01 -9.61
N ASP A 160 12.08 13.41 -10.22
CA ASP A 160 12.10 14.34 -11.36
C ASP A 160 11.41 13.75 -12.62
N ARG A 161 11.07 12.45 -12.60
CA ARG A 161 10.26 11.75 -13.62
C ARG A 161 8.85 11.38 -13.11
N ASP A 162 8.38 12.05 -12.06
CA ASP A 162 7.10 11.79 -11.40
C ASP A 162 6.96 10.36 -10.82
N ILE A 163 8.08 9.72 -10.49
CA ILE A 163 8.12 8.36 -9.92
C ILE A 163 8.74 8.40 -8.53
N LEU A 164 7.93 8.17 -7.50
CA LEU A 164 8.50 7.89 -6.18
C LEU A 164 9.00 6.44 -6.15
N PHE A 165 10.31 6.29 -6.22
CA PHE A 165 10.98 4.99 -6.12
C PHE A 165 11.07 4.54 -4.65
N GLY A 166 10.54 3.35 -4.36
CA GLY A 166 10.57 2.71 -3.04
C GLY A 166 9.52 1.61 -2.91
N MET A 167 9.45 1.01 -1.73
CA MET A 167 8.44 0.00 -1.39
C MET A 167 7.20 0.64 -0.75
N ASP A 168 6.03 0.18 -1.17
CA ASP A 168 4.73 0.53 -0.57
C ASP A 168 3.73 -0.63 -0.72
N ALA A 169 2.59 -0.48 -0.06
CA ALA A 169 1.44 -1.39 -0.13
C ALA A 169 1.02 -1.73 -1.58
N SER A 170 0.99 -0.72 -2.47
CA SER A 170 0.59 -0.95 -3.86
C SER A 170 1.63 -1.77 -4.62
N LEU A 171 2.92 -1.46 -4.47
CA LEU A 171 3.98 -2.25 -5.11
C LEU A 171 4.04 -3.68 -4.55
N GLU A 172 3.80 -3.86 -3.25
CA GLU A 172 3.74 -5.19 -2.63
C GLU A 172 2.64 -6.04 -3.24
N THR A 173 1.42 -5.50 -3.35
CA THR A 173 0.29 -6.21 -3.96
C THR A 173 0.55 -6.53 -5.43
N LEU A 174 1.19 -5.63 -6.19
CA LEU A 174 1.63 -5.90 -7.57
C LEU A 174 2.60 -7.09 -7.63
N ILE A 175 3.67 -7.07 -6.82
CA ILE A 175 4.68 -8.14 -6.80
C ILE A 175 4.02 -9.46 -6.40
N THR A 176 3.18 -9.45 -5.36
CA THR A 176 2.40 -10.61 -4.91
C THR A 176 1.56 -11.16 -6.05
N SER A 177 0.73 -10.34 -6.71
CA SER A 177 -0.12 -10.78 -7.82
C SER A 177 0.67 -11.34 -8.99
N VAL A 178 1.80 -10.71 -9.38
CA VAL A 178 2.65 -11.22 -10.47
C VAL A 178 3.27 -12.56 -10.10
N LEU A 179 3.85 -12.68 -8.91
CA LEU A 179 4.51 -13.92 -8.47
C LEU A 179 3.52 -15.07 -8.27
N LEU A 180 2.29 -14.79 -7.83
CA LEU A 180 1.22 -15.79 -7.73
C LEU A 180 0.96 -16.53 -9.05
N LEU A 181 1.07 -15.82 -10.19
CA LEU A 181 0.88 -16.39 -11.53
C LEU A 181 2.04 -17.27 -12.00
N THR A 182 3.16 -17.31 -11.27
CA THR A 182 4.37 -18.05 -11.64
C THR A 182 4.53 -19.31 -10.79
N SER A 183 5.48 -20.18 -11.18
CA SER A 183 5.90 -21.35 -10.38
C SER A 183 6.69 -20.97 -9.12
N ILE A 184 7.21 -19.75 -9.05
CA ILE A 184 8.05 -19.23 -7.95
C ILE A 184 7.24 -18.46 -6.89
N ARG A 185 5.92 -18.66 -6.82
CA ARG A 185 5.02 -17.97 -5.89
C ARG A 185 5.42 -18.02 -4.41
N LYS A 186 6.07 -19.09 -3.95
CA LYS A 186 6.56 -19.20 -2.55
C LYS A 186 7.58 -18.11 -2.17
N TYR A 187 8.27 -17.53 -3.16
CA TYR A 187 9.28 -16.50 -2.93
C TYR A 187 8.69 -15.12 -2.61
N ILE A 188 7.37 -14.94 -2.68
CA ILE A 188 6.68 -13.71 -2.24
C ILE A 188 7.13 -13.33 -0.82
N TYR A 189 7.15 -14.29 0.10
CA TYR A 189 7.53 -14.10 1.51
C TYR A 189 9.03 -13.92 1.76
N ILE A 190 9.83 -13.90 0.70
CA ILE A 190 11.26 -13.56 0.76
C ILE A 190 11.47 -12.21 0.06
N VAL A 191 10.96 -12.06 -1.15
CA VAL A 191 11.13 -10.87 -1.98
C VAL A 191 10.50 -9.64 -1.33
N CYS A 192 9.23 -9.71 -0.91
CA CYS A 192 8.54 -8.54 -0.36
C CYS A 192 9.20 -8.04 0.95
N PRO A 193 9.50 -8.88 1.95
CA PRO A 193 10.18 -8.43 3.17
C PRO A 193 11.58 -7.87 2.91
N VAL A 194 12.35 -8.45 1.99
CA VAL A 194 13.67 -7.91 1.62
C VAL A 194 13.55 -6.51 1.03
N LEU A 195 12.59 -6.30 0.12
CA LEU A 195 12.33 -4.98 -0.46
C LEU A 195 11.87 -3.95 0.59
N TRP A 196 11.00 -4.35 1.53
CA TRP A 196 10.62 -3.52 2.67
C TRP A 196 11.81 -3.12 3.54
N MET A 197 12.71 -4.06 3.85
CA MET A 197 13.91 -3.79 4.64
C MET A 197 14.89 -2.86 3.91
N LEU A 198 15.11 -3.08 2.61
CA LEU A 198 15.96 -2.21 1.79
C LEU A 198 15.40 -0.78 1.73
N ASP A 199 14.09 -0.63 1.51
CA ASP A 199 13.43 0.67 1.53
C ASP A 199 13.53 1.35 2.90
N LEU A 200 13.37 0.58 3.99
CA LEU A 200 13.47 1.10 5.36
C LEU A 200 14.87 1.66 5.64
N ILE A 201 15.90 0.87 5.34
CA ILE A 201 17.31 1.27 5.52
C ILE A 201 17.57 2.54 4.72
N TYR A 202 17.09 2.59 3.48
CA TYR A 202 17.28 3.74 2.61
C TYR A 202 16.58 5.00 3.15
N ARG A 203 15.34 4.88 3.65
CA ARG A 203 14.62 6.00 4.27
C ARG A 203 15.29 6.50 5.54
N LEU A 204 15.75 5.60 6.39
CA LEU A 204 16.49 5.96 7.60
C LEU A 204 17.81 6.64 7.26
N TYR A 205 18.49 6.20 6.21
CA TYR A 205 19.69 6.86 5.70
C TYR A 205 19.38 8.28 5.18
N GLU A 206 18.34 8.47 4.37
CA GLU A 206 17.93 9.81 3.90
C GLU A 206 17.59 10.73 5.08
N LEU A 207 16.84 10.21 6.04
CA LEU A 207 16.38 10.97 7.20
C LEU A 207 17.52 11.36 8.15
N ASN A 208 18.39 10.41 8.49
CA ASN A 208 19.40 10.59 9.53
C ASN A 208 20.72 11.13 9.01
N TRP A 209 21.08 10.85 7.76
CA TRP A 209 22.37 11.24 7.21
C TRP A 209 22.26 12.46 6.29
N VAL A 210 21.36 12.39 5.29
CA VAL A 210 21.22 13.45 4.28
C VAL A 210 20.57 14.70 4.87
N ASN A 211 19.63 14.54 5.81
CA ASN A 211 18.88 15.64 6.40
C ASN A 211 19.33 16.05 7.81
N ARG A 212 20.51 15.59 8.26
CA ARG A 212 21.00 15.79 9.65
C ARG A 212 21.11 17.25 10.10
N TYR A 213 21.29 18.19 9.16
CA TYR A 213 21.42 19.63 9.45
C TYR A 213 20.21 20.47 9.03
N ASN A 214 19.12 19.86 8.54
CA ASN A 214 17.95 20.61 8.04
C ASN A 214 16.83 20.72 9.11
N VAL A 215 17.17 20.70 10.40
CA VAL A 215 16.19 20.76 11.50
C VAL A 215 15.66 22.19 11.62
N LYS A 216 14.35 22.36 11.76
CA LYS A 216 13.74 23.64 12.14
C LYS A 216 14.38 24.14 13.43
N GLY A 217 14.96 25.34 13.39
CA GLY A 217 15.46 26.03 14.58
C GLY A 217 14.38 26.22 15.63
#